data_AF-A0A6A4M7R9-F1
#
_entry.id   AF-A0A6A4M7R9-F1
#
_cell.length_a   1.000
_cell.length_b   1.000
_cell.length_c   1.000
_cell.angle_alpha   90.00
_cell.angle_beta   90.00
_cell.angle_gamma   90.00
#
_symmetry.space_group_name_H-M   'P 1'
#
loop_
_entity.id
_entity.type
_entity.pdbx_description
1 polymer ?
#
loop_
_entity_poly.entity_id
_entity_poly.type
_entity_poly.pdbx_seq_one_letter_code
_entity_poly.pdbx_strand_id
1 'polypeptide(L)' 'MNFAYGGTGVFNTTIAAGEPNMTAQIGFLQNLLKESAYRKSELESSLSLVTVSGNDYTTYIAEGGSDLASSLIGLQHE' A
#
# COMPACT_ATOMS: atom_id res chain seq x y z
N MET A 1 -10.06 12.68 4.46
CA MET A 1 -10.01 11.98 3.15
C MET A 1 -9.32 10.66 3.34
N ASN A 2 -9.79 9.58 2.71
CA ASN A 2 -9.11 8.29 2.74
C ASN A 2 -8.97 7.75 1.32
N PHE A 3 -7.72 7.55 0.88
CA PHE A 3 -7.38 6.98 -0.42
C PHE A 3 -6.74 5.60 -0.31
N ALA A 4 -6.68 5.04 0.91
CA ALA A 4 -6.04 3.75 1.15
C ALA A 4 -6.89 2.61 0.60
N TYR A 5 -6.26 1.74 -0.19
CA TYR A 5 -6.82 0.44 -0.58
C TYR A 5 -6.14 -0.65 0.25
N GLY A 6 -6.94 -1.39 1.02
CA GLY A 6 -6.44 -2.47 1.87
C GLY A 6 -5.76 -3.58 1.07
N GLY A 7 -4.71 -4.18 1.63
CA GLY A 7 -3.94 -5.24 0.98
C GLY A 7 -2.95 -4.77 -0.09
N THR A 8 -3.03 -3.52 -0.56
CA THR A 8 -2.09 -2.94 -1.55
C THR A 8 -0.78 -2.49 -0.91
N GLY A 9 0.24 -2.33 -1.75
CA GLY A 9 1.57 -1.85 -1.35
C GLY A 9 2.06 -0.69 -2.23
N VAL A 10 3.36 -0.41 -2.13
CA VAL A 10 4.05 0.45 -3.11
C VAL A 10 4.02 -0.22 -4.48
N PHE A 11 4.22 -1.53 -4.50
CA PHE A 11 4.12 -2.38 -5.68
C PHE A 11 2.75 -3.06 -5.76
N ASN A 12 2.52 -3.77 -6.87
CA ASN A 12 1.35 -4.61 -6.99
C ASN A 12 1.52 -5.83 -6.08
N THR A 13 0.50 -6.09 -5.28
CA THR A 13 0.45 -7.17 -4.30
C THR A 13 -0.46 -8.28 -4.77
N THR A 14 -0.18 -9.53 -4.40
CA THR A 14 -1.03 -10.67 -4.75
C THR A 14 -2.41 -10.63 -4.07
N ILE A 15 -2.49 -10.10 -2.85
CA ILE A 15 -3.71 -10.01 -2.04
C ILE A 15 -4.73 -9.02 -2.64
N ALA A 16 -4.25 -7.97 -3.31
CA ALA A 16 -5.05 -6.89 -3.88
C ALA A 16 -4.72 -6.70 -5.37
N ALA A 17 -4.70 -7.79 -6.12
CA ALA A 17 -4.38 -7.77 -7.54
C ALA A 17 -5.42 -6.93 -8.33
N GLY A 18 -4.93 -5.94 -9.07
CA GLY A 18 -5.77 -5.02 -9.85
C GLY A 18 -6.31 -3.82 -9.05
N GLU A 19 -6.09 -3.77 -7.74
CA GLU A 19 -6.42 -2.60 -6.93
C GLU A 19 -5.38 -1.48 -7.10
N PRO A 20 -5.74 -0.21 -6.87
CA PRO A 20 -4.82 0.92 -6.95
C PRO A 20 -3.68 0.81 -5.93
N ASN A 21 -2.45 0.61 -6.41
CA ASN A 21 -1.26 0.68 -5.57
C ASN A 21 -1.00 2.10 -5.02
N MET A 22 -0.04 2.25 -4.12
CA MET A 22 0.22 3.53 -3.44
C MET A 22 0.49 4.69 -4.39
N THR A 23 1.12 4.44 -5.53
CA THR A 23 1.37 5.48 -6.55
C THR A 23 0.04 6.01 -7.10
N ALA A 24 -0.90 5.11 -7.43
CA ALA A 24 -2.23 5.51 -7.89
C ALA A 24 -3.03 6.23 -6.78
N GLN A 25 -2.95 5.77 -5.54
CA GLN A 25 -3.62 6.39 -4.39
C GLN A 25 -3.17 7.84 -4.15
N ILE A 26 -1.86 8.10 -4.22
CA ILE A 26 -1.30 9.45 -4.17
C ILE A 26 -1.78 10.28 -5.37
N GLY A 27 -1.89 9.66 -6.55
CA GLY A 27 -2.45 10.29 -7.75
C GLY A 27 -3.88 10.78 -7.56
N PHE A 28 -4.74 10.04 -6.85
CA PHE A 28 -6.11 10.48 -6.54
C PHE A 28 -6.12 11.75 -5.68
N LEU A 29 -5.27 11.82 -4.65
CA LEU A 29 -5.11 13.04 -3.85
C LEU A 29 -4.62 14.20 -4.74
N GLN A 30 -3.59 13.97 -5.56
CA GLN A 30 -3.05 15.01 -6.45
C GLN A 30 -4.10 15.57 -7.42
N ASN A 31 -4.98 14.73 -7.97
CA ASN A 31 -6.04 15.17 -8.88
C ASN A 31 -7.06 16.05 -8.15
N LEU A 32 -7.49 15.66 -6.94
CA LEU A 32 -8.40 16.48 -6.14
C LEU A 32 -7.82 17.85 -5.76
N LEU A 33 -6.51 17.91 -5.50
CA LEU A 33 -5.82 19.17 -5.23
C LEU A 33 -5.78 20.07 -6.48
N LYS A 34 -5.59 19.50 -7.68
CA LYS A 34 -5.57 20.25 -8.96
C LYS A 34 -6.95 20.79 -9.32
N GLU A 35 -8.00 20.02 -9.06
CA GLU A 35 -9.38 20.41 -9.35
C GLU A 35 -9.89 21.53 -8.41
N SER A 36 -9.05 22.01 -7.49
CA SER A 36 -9.40 23.04 -6.50
C SER A 36 -10.64 22.66 -5.70
N ALA A 37 -10.85 21.35 -5.47
CA ALA A 37 -11.92 20.84 -4.63
C ALA A 37 -11.81 21.32 -3.17
N TYR A 38 -10.64 21.85 -2.77
CA TYR A 38 -10.35 22.36 -1.43
C TYR A 38 -9.72 23.76 -1.49
N ARG A 39 -10.04 24.58 -0.48
CA ARG A 39 -9.45 25.91 -0.31
C ARG A 39 -8.06 25.78 0.28
N LYS A 40 -7.18 26.73 -0.07
CA LYS A 40 -5.79 26.79 0.44
C LYS A 40 -5.72 26.72 1.98
N SER A 41 -6.60 27.44 2.67
CA SER A 41 -6.65 27.47 4.14
C SER A 41 -7.01 26.11 4.77
N GLU A 42 -7.82 25.31 4.08
CA GLU A 42 -8.19 23.96 4.54
C GLU A 42 -7.01 23.00 4.41
N LEU A 43 -6.19 23.17 3.37
CA LEU A 43 -4.96 22.40 3.18
C LEU A 43 -3.86 22.79 4.19
N GLU A 44 -3.69 24.08 4.45
CA GLU A 44 -2.67 24.59 5.40
C GLU A 44 -2.94 24.18 6.85
N SER A 45 -4.19 23.85 7.19
CA SER A 45 -4.60 23.36 8.52
C SER A 45 -4.78 21.84 8.58
N SER A 46 -4.41 21.12 7.52
CA SER A 46 -4.59 19.67 7.43
C SER A 46 -3.36 18.86 7.85
N LEU A 47 -3.58 17.58 8.16
CA LEU A 47 -2.53 16.60 8.41
C LEU A 47 -2.68 15.46 7.39
N SER A 48 -1.56 15.07 6.80
CA SER A 48 -1.48 13.88 5.94
C SER A 48 -0.81 12.74 6.71
N LEU A 49 -1.44 11.57 6.69
CA LEU A 49 -0.89 10.34 7.23
C LEU A 49 -0.70 9.36 6.07
N VAL A 50 0.54 8.88 5.90
CA VAL A 50 0.88 7.84 4.93
C VAL A 50 1.46 6.66 5.70
N THR A 51 0.83 5.50 5.56
CA THR A 51 1.26 4.25 6.18
C THR A 51 1.34 3.17 5.14
N VAL A 52 2.50 2.51 5.05
CA VAL A 52 2.68 1.29 4.25
C VAL A 52 3.36 0.27 5.14
N SER A 53 2.75 -0.90 5.28
CA SER A 53 3.30 -1.94 6.15
C SER A 53 2.93 -3.32 5.68
N GLY A 54 3.93 -4.19 5.54
CA GLY A 54 3.74 -5.63 5.40
C GLY A 54 3.38 -6.12 4.01
N ASN A 55 2.42 -5.50 3.31
CA ASN A 55 1.82 -6.10 2.11
C ASN A 55 2.82 -6.38 0.97
N ASP A 56 3.77 -5.47 0.71
CA ASP A 56 4.83 -5.70 -0.27
C ASP A 56 5.74 -6.86 0.14
N TYR A 57 6.09 -6.93 1.43
CA TYR A 57 6.97 -7.97 1.96
C TYR A 57 6.28 -9.34 2.00
N THR A 58 5.01 -9.38 2.39
CA THR A 58 4.17 -10.57 2.33
C THR A 58 4.04 -11.07 0.89
N THR A 59 3.85 -10.17 -0.08
CA THR A 59 3.82 -10.52 -1.49
C THR A 59 5.15 -11.13 -1.94
N TYR A 60 6.26 -10.48 -1.62
CA TYR A 60 7.60 -10.98 -1.93
C TYR A 60 7.85 -12.39 -1.38
N ILE A 61 7.48 -12.65 -0.13
CA ILE A 61 7.61 -13.99 0.48
C ILE A 61 6.72 -15.01 -0.26
N ALA A 62 5.46 -14.64 -0.55
CA ALA A 62 4.51 -15.51 -1.23
C ALA A 62 4.94 -15.86 -2.67
N GLU A 63 5.67 -14.97 -3.33
CA GLU A 63 6.26 -15.17 -4.66
C GLU A 63 7.59 -15.94 -4.63
N GLY A 64 8.00 -16.44 -3.46
CA GLY A 64 9.22 -17.24 -3.30
C GLY A 64 10.49 -16.41 -3.12
N GLY A 65 10.36 -15.11 -2.84
CA GLY A 65 11.48 -14.19 -2.64
C GLY A 65 12.36 -14.49 -1.41
N SER A 66 11.95 -15.38 -0.52
CA SER A 66 12.74 -15.74 0.66
C SER A 66 12.77 -17.25 0.88
N ASP A 67 13.96 -17.79 1.18
CA ASP A 67 14.14 -19.15 1.73
C ASP A 67 13.40 -19.38 3.06
N LEU A 68 12.73 -18.36 3.62
CA LEU A 68 11.95 -18.45 4.85
C LEU A 68 10.67 -19.28 4.70
N ALA A 69 10.07 -19.35 3.50
CA ALA A 69 8.91 -20.23 3.27
C ALA A 69 9.31 -21.70 3.46
N SER A 70 10.48 -22.09 2.95
CA SER A 70 11.05 -23.43 3.16
C SER A 70 11.47 -23.67 4.62
N SER A 71 11.99 -22.64 5.31
CA SER A 71 12.40 -22.70 6.72
C SER A 71 11.21 -22.88 7.69
N LEU A 72 10.08 -22.21 7.45
CA LEU A 72 8.88 -22.33 8.28
C LEU A 72 8.19 -23.70 8.12
N ILE A 73 8.21 -24.27 6.91
CA ILE A 73 7.66 -25.61 6.64
C ILE A 73 8.57 -26.70 7.24
N GLY A 74 9.89 -26.48 7.26
CA GLY A 74 10.85 -27.39 7.88
C GLY A 74 10.69 -27.52 9.41
N LEU A 75 10.20 -26.48 10.10
CA LEU A 75 9.96 -26.49 11.54
C LEU A 75 8.64 -27.17 11.97
N GLN A 76 7.77 -27.53 11.02
CA GLN A 76 6.52 -28.26 11.29
C GLN A 76 6.66 -29.78 11.14
N HIS A 77 7.87 -30.26 10.85
CA HIS A 77 8.19 -31.68 10.65
C HIS A 77 9.24 -32.26 11.62
N GLU A 78 9.54 -31.58 12.73
CA GLU A 78 10.33 -32.13 13.86
C GLU A 78 9.45 -32.52 15.05
#